data_AF-A0A365Z3A7-F1
#
_entry.id   AF-A0A365Z3A7-F1
#
_cell.length_a   1.000
_cell.length_b   1.000
_cell.length_c   1.000
_cell.angle_alpha   90.00
_cell.angle_beta   90.00
_cell.angle_gamma   90.00
#
_symmetry.space_group_name_H-M   'P 1'
#
loop_
_entity.id
_entity.type
_entity.pdbx_description
1 polymer ?
#
loop_
_entity_poly.entity_id
_entity_poly.type
_entity_poly.pdbx_seq_one_letter_code
_entity_poly.pdbx_strand_id
1 'polypeptide(L)' 'MGEHVFPLPRPESGNDSRFTFGLLVDVRDVLIAHGYPMDQATGRDLVELRQALFRFLYASPQSGPAGGEW' A
#
# COMPACT_ATOMS: atom_id res chain seq x y z
N MET A 1 6.98 17.76 -16.62
CA MET A 1 6.59 16.35 -16.39
C MET A 1 7.16 15.98 -15.04
N GLY A 2 6.31 15.76 -14.03
CA GLY A 2 6.78 15.44 -12.67
C GLY A 2 7.42 14.05 -12.65
N GLU A 3 8.55 13.92 -11.98
CA GLU A 3 9.19 12.64 -11.73
C GLU A 3 8.22 11.70 -10.98
N HIS A 4 8.21 10.43 -11.35
CA HIS A 4 7.33 9.43 -10.73
C HIS A 4 7.86 9.11 -9.33
N VAL A 5 7.18 9.59 -8.28
CA VAL A 5 7.66 9.49 -6.88
C VAL A 5 7.37 8.13 -6.24
N PHE A 6 6.45 7.35 -6.81
CA PHE A 6 6.09 6.01 -6.34
C PHE A 6 6.44 4.94 -7.37
N PRO A 7 6.78 3.72 -6.91
CA PRO A 7 6.76 3.29 -5.51
C PRO A 7 8.00 3.72 -4.69
N LEU A 8 7.86 3.86 -3.37
CA LEU A 8 8.95 4.14 -2.43
C LEU A 8 9.79 2.88 -2.16
N PRO A 9 11.08 3.01 -1.84
CA PRO A 9 11.84 1.88 -1.30
C PRO A 9 11.19 1.37 -0.02
N ARG A 10 11.11 0.05 0.14
CA ARG A 10 10.56 -0.57 1.36
C ARG A 10 11.53 -0.31 2.53
N PRO A 11 11.04 0.10 3.72
CA PRO A 11 11.90 0.24 4.88
C PRO A 11 12.56 -1.08 5.26
N GLU A 12 13.84 -1.02 5.62
CA GLU A 12 14.64 -2.20 5.99
C GLU A 12 14.05 -2.94 7.20
N SER A 13 13.51 -2.20 8.17
CA SER A 13 12.83 -2.76 9.34
C SER A 13 11.47 -3.39 9.03
N GLY A 14 10.99 -3.31 7.78
CA GLY A 14 9.68 -3.81 7.35
C GLY A 14 8.49 -2.98 7.85
N ASN A 15 8.72 -1.92 8.62
CA ASN A 15 7.69 -1.06 9.18
C ASN A 15 7.92 0.40 8.77
N ASP A 16 6.89 1.07 8.27
CA ASP A 16 6.87 2.51 8.01
C ASP A 16 5.86 3.14 8.97
N SER A 17 6.31 4.04 9.85
CA SER A 17 5.46 4.70 10.85
C SER A 17 4.31 5.52 10.24
N ARG A 18 4.37 5.84 8.95
CA ARG A 18 3.29 6.51 8.21
C ARG A 18 2.22 5.52 7.74
N PHE A 19 2.55 4.24 7.56
CA PHE A 19 1.62 3.21 7.09
C PHE A 19 0.84 2.57 8.25
N THR A 20 -0.16 3.30 8.73
CA THR A 20 -0.92 2.96 9.93
C THR A 20 -2.33 2.47 9.63
N PHE A 21 -3.02 1.93 10.64
CA PHE A 21 -4.46 1.67 10.55
C PHE A 21 -5.26 2.96 10.41
N GLY A 22 -4.79 4.07 10.99
CA GLY A 22 -5.40 5.40 10.82
C GLY A 22 -5.45 5.83 9.36
N LEU A 23 -4.33 5.67 8.62
CA LEU A 23 -4.29 5.95 7.18
C LEU A 23 -5.33 5.12 6.40
N LEU A 24 -5.55 3.87 6.79
CA LEU A 24 -6.56 3.02 6.15
C LEU A 24 -7.99 3.54 6.40
N VAL A 25 -8.26 4.06 7.60
CA VAL A 25 -9.54 4.70 7.94
C VAL A 25 -9.71 5.99 7.13
N ASP A 26 -8.67 6.81 7.01
CA ASP A 26 -8.74 8.04 6.21
C ASP A 26 -9.06 7.75 4.73
N VAL A 27 -8.44 6.73 4.14
CA VAL A 27 -8.72 6.30 2.76
C VAL A 27 -10.14 5.75 2.63
N ARG A 28 -10.61 4.98 3.62
CA ARG A 28 -11.99 4.51 3.68
C ARG A 28 -12.97 5.69 3.64
N ASP A 29 -12.75 6.70 4.47
CA ASP A 29 -13.64 7.86 4.55
C ASP A 29 -13.67 8.67 3.25
N VAL A 30 -12.51 8.82 2.58
CA VAL A 30 -12.45 9.43 1.25
C VAL A 30 -13.29 8.62 0.24
N LEU A 31 -13.15 7.31 0.22
CA LEU A 31 -13.93 6.46 -0.69
C LEU A 31 -15.44 6.59 -0.42
N ILE A 32 -15.87 6.63 0.84
CA ILE A 32 -17.28 6.89 1.21
C ILE A 32 -17.72 8.27 0.69
N ALA A 33 -16.92 9.31 0.90
CA ALA A 33 -17.23 10.67 0.44
C ALA A 33 -17.37 10.78 -1.09
N HIS A 34 -16.70 9.91 -1.83
CA HIS A 34 -16.81 9.80 -3.29
C HIS A 34 -17.90 8.83 -3.78
N GLY A 35 -18.69 8.25 -2.86
CA GLY A 35 -19.83 7.39 -3.20
C GLY A 35 -19.50 5.90 -3.38
N TYR A 36 -18.29 5.47 -2.99
CA TYR A 36 -17.98 4.03 -2.92
C TYR A 36 -18.59 3.42 -1.65
N PRO A 37 -19.12 2.18 -1.70
CA PRO A 37 -19.86 1.55 -0.59
C PRO A 37 -18.95 1.01 0.53
N MET A 38 -17.99 1.82 0.98
CA MET A 38 -17.00 1.46 2.01
C MET A 38 -17.58 1.47 3.44
N ASP A 39 -18.81 1.94 3.62
CA ASP A 39 -19.60 1.73 4.84
C ASP A 39 -20.05 0.26 4.99
N GLN A 40 -20.19 -0.46 3.87
CA GLN A 40 -20.60 -1.86 3.80
C GLN A 40 -19.42 -2.84 3.71
N ALA A 41 -18.19 -2.32 3.66
CA ALA A 41 -16.98 -3.11 3.50
C ALA A 41 -16.78 -4.11 4.65
N THR A 42 -16.50 -5.36 4.29
CA THR A 42 -16.16 -6.41 5.25
C THR A 42 -14.71 -6.28 5.70
N GLY A 43 -14.33 -7.05 6.73
CA GLY A 43 -12.92 -7.14 7.15
C GLY A 43 -12.00 -7.60 6.02
N ARG A 44 -12.48 -8.44 5.09
CA ARG A 44 -11.70 -8.88 3.93
C ARG A 44 -11.45 -7.72 2.97
N ASP A 45 -12.45 -6.89 2.71
CA ASP A 45 -12.32 -5.73 1.82
C ASP A 45 -11.31 -4.72 2.37
N LEU A 46 -11.31 -4.50 3.69
CA LEU A 46 -10.32 -3.65 4.35
C LEU A 46 -8.89 -4.20 4.25
N VAL A 47 -8.73 -5.52 4.34
CA VAL A 47 -7.43 -6.18 4.14
C VAL A 47 -6.95 -6.06 2.71
N GLU A 48 -7.82 -6.25 1.72
CA GLU A 48 -7.48 -6.07 0.30
C GLU A 48 -7.13 -4.61 0.00
N LEU A 49 -7.90 -3.64 0.52
CA LEU A 49 -7.58 -2.22 0.39
C LEU A 49 -6.22 -1.88 0.99
N ARG A 50 -5.93 -2.38 2.20
CA ARG A 50 -4.63 -2.19 2.85
C ARG A 50 -3.49 -2.75 2.00
N GLN A 51 -3.65 -3.95 1.45
CA GLN A 51 -2.64 -4.56 0.58
C GLN A 51 -2.47 -3.81 -0.75
N ALA A 52 -3.56 -3.31 -1.33
CA ALA A 52 -3.51 -2.52 -2.56
C ALA A 52 -2.76 -1.20 -2.33
N LEU A 53 -3.09 -0.50 -1.23
CA LEU A 53 -2.39 0.72 -0.82
C LEU A 53 -0.90 0.45 -0.55
N PHE A 54 -0.58 -0.64 0.14
CA PHE A 54 0.81 -1.03 0.38
C PHE A 54 1.57 -1.29 -0.93
N ARG A 55 0.97 -2.03 -1.87
CA ARG A 55 1.56 -2.33 -3.18
C ARG A 55 1.74 -1.09 -4.05
N PHE A 56 0.88 -0.09 -3.91
CA PHE A 56 1.04 1.20 -4.58
C PHE A 56 2.19 2.02 -3.95
N LEU A 57 2.25 2.06 -2.61
CA LEU A 57 3.21 2.90 -1.88
C LEU A 57 4.64 2.37 -1.91
N TYR A 58 4.84 1.05 -1.88
CA TYR A 58 6.17 0.45 -1.68
C TYR A 58 6.58 -0.46 -2.82
N ALA A 59 7.85 -0.40 -3.17
CA ALA A 59 8.44 -1.28 -4.16
C ALA A 59 8.35 -2.72 -3.64
N SER A 60 8.00 -3.63 -4.54
CA SER A 60 8.22 -5.04 -4.27
C SER A 60 9.72 -5.24 -4.06
N PRO A 61 10.17 -6.04 -3.07
CA PRO A 61 11.53 -6.52 -3.07
C PRO A 61 11.70 -7.21 -4.43
N GLN A 62 12.47 -6.57 -5.30
CA GLN A 62 12.98 -7.21 -6.49
C GLN A 62 13.54 -8.55 -6.03
N SER A 63 12.98 -9.66 -6.50
CA SER A 63 13.72 -10.91 -6.53
C SER A 63 15.05 -10.57 -7.20
N GLY A 64 16.13 -10.52 -6.41
CA GLY A 64 17.48 -10.42 -6.97
C GLY A 64 17.66 -11.48 -8.04
N PRO A 65 18.51 -11.25 -9.06
CA PRO A 65 18.60 -12.14 -10.20
C PRO A 65 18.75 -13.59 -9.74
N ALA A 66 17.80 -14.43 -10.15
CA ALA A 66 17.98 -15.87 -10.13
C ALA A 66 19.12 -16.19 -11.12
N GLY A 67 20.34 -16.33 -10.61
CA GLY A 67 21.50 -16.80 -11.36
C GLY A 67 22.70 -15.85 -11.30
N GLY A 68 23.83 -16.37 -10.85
CA GLY A 68 25.14 -15.73 -11.00
C GLY A 68 26.11 -16.12 -9.89
N GLU A 69 26.75 -17.26 -10.09
CA GLU A 69 27.97 -17.77 -9.43
C GLU A 69 28.90 -16.69 -8.86
N TRP A 70 29.39 -16.88 -7.62
CA TRP A 70 30.82 -16.99 -7.23
C TRP A 70 30.92 -17.63 -5.84
#